data_AF-A0A7C4Q035-F1
#
_entry.id   AF-A0A7C4Q035-F1
#
_cell.length_a   1.000
_cell.length_b   1.000
_cell.length_c   1.000
_cell.angle_alpha   90.00
_cell.angle_beta   90.00
_cell.angle_gamma   90.00
#
_symmetry.space_group_name_H-M   'P 1'
#
loop_
_entity.id
_entity.type
_entity.pdbx_description
1 polymer ?
#
loop_
_entity_poly.entity_id
_entity_poly.type
_entity_poly.pdbx_seq_one_letter_code
_entity_poly.pdbx_strand_id
1 'polypeptide(L)'
;MSEGTYSSLHKDLIEIIKLKSDPIGIKLFSDVRPDLPYLNKNLALCQVMKLASIYGRNIGISADNVDACVIGTWILGFRELPEDYAKRWVVLRRITEEVASKLLEQIHRLPMGKYKSGVIAPLKKFDELNVDPDVIILMTNSAQTYLLLRGFFDSTGIKPKSDFNGHAACEVIATPYEGNSPWLTIPCGGARGLAEAQDDEIWLGMTVEHLKTAINRLKSEGSKYPPTVYQIVMTPPIPEHALTRLISRS
;
A
#
# COMPACT_ATOMS: atom_id res chain seq x y z
N MET A 1 -13.79 26.58 -6.31
CA MET A 1 -13.60 25.69 -5.14
C MET A 1 -12.11 25.44 -5.05
N SER A 2 -11.44 25.87 -3.99
CA SER A 2 -10.01 25.57 -3.78
C SER A 2 -9.84 24.05 -3.74
N GLU A 3 -8.97 23.50 -4.57
CA GLU A 3 -8.67 22.06 -4.60
C GLU A 3 -8.04 21.68 -3.25
N GLY A 4 -8.63 20.71 -2.54
CA GLY A 4 -8.13 20.26 -1.24
C GLY A 4 -6.72 19.66 -1.33
N THR A 5 -5.97 19.67 -0.22
CA THR A 5 -4.56 19.26 -0.23
C THR A 5 -4.42 17.79 -0.64
N TYR A 6 -5.30 16.92 -0.14
CA TYR A 6 -5.25 15.49 -0.44
C TYR A 6 -5.86 15.16 -1.80
N SER A 7 -6.87 15.90 -2.21
CA SER A 7 -7.47 15.81 -3.55
C SER A 7 -6.44 16.13 -4.64
N SER A 8 -5.64 17.18 -4.45
CA SER A 8 -4.56 17.55 -5.37
C SER A 8 -3.46 16.48 -5.43
N LEU A 9 -2.98 15.99 -4.27
CA LEU A 9 -1.98 14.92 -4.23
C LEU A 9 -2.50 13.62 -4.87
N HIS A 10 -3.76 13.28 -4.63
CA HIS A 10 -4.41 12.13 -5.25
C HIS A 10 -4.42 12.27 -6.77
N LYS A 11 -4.79 13.43 -7.31
CA LYS A 11 -4.80 13.71 -8.74
C LYS A 11 -3.40 13.58 -9.35
N ASP A 12 -2.38 14.16 -8.71
CA ASP A 12 -0.99 14.04 -9.15
C ASP A 12 -0.55 12.56 -9.25
N LEU A 13 -0.92 11.72 -8.27
CA LEU A 13 -0.62 10.29 -8.29
C LEU A 13 -1.26 9.57 -9.49
N ILE A 14 -2.52 9.86 -9.77
CA ILE A 14 -3.23 9.26 -10.91
C ILE A 14 -2.64 9.74 -12.25
N GLU A 15 -2.28 11.01 -12.37
CA GLU A 15 -1.75 11.56 -13.64
C GLU A 15 -0.30 11.14 -13.92
N ILE A 16 0.54 11.13 -12.88
CA ILE A 16 1.99 10.89 -13.01
C ILE A 16 2.32 9.40 -12.92
N ILE A 17 1.71 8.68 -11.97
CA ILE A 17 2.03 7.27 -11.71
C ILE A 17 1.03 6.34 -12.40
N LYS A 18 -0.19 6.82 -12.71
CA LYS A 18 -1.27 6.04 -13.33
C LYS A 18 -1.56 4.74 -12.58
N LEU A 19 -1.76 4.88 -11.27
CA LEU A 19 -2.14 3.77 -10.41
C LEU A 19 -3.40 3.06 -10.96
N LYS A 20 -3.46 1.73 -10.83
CA LYS A 20 -4.62 0.94 -11.27
C LYS A 20 -5.85 1.17 -10.39
N SER A 21 -5.67 1.71 -9.20
CA SER A 21 -6.70 1.92 -8.18
C SER A 21 -6.38 3.17 -7.36
N ASP A 22 -7.33 3.62 -6.55
CA ASP A 22 -7.16 4.83 -5.74
C ASP A 22 -6.03 4.64 -4.71
N PRO A 23 -5.08 5.60 -4.57
CA PRO A 23 -4.19 5.62 -3.41
C PRO A 23 -5.03 5.79 -2.15
N ILE A 24 -4.78 4.99 -1.11
CA ILE A 24 -5.58 5.02 0.12
C ILE A 24 -4.79 5.66 1.26
N GLY A 25 -5.47 6.50 2.03
CA GLY A 25 -4.97 7.01 3.30
C GLY A 25 -5.52 6.19 4.47
N ILE A 26 -4.77 6.16 5.57
CA ILE A 26 -5.14 5.52 6.82
C ILE A 26 -4.93 6.52 7.95
N LYS A 27 -5.96 6.63 8.79
CA LYS A 27 -5.91 7.33 10.07
C LYS A 27 -6.37 6.38 11.18
N LEU A 28 -5.59 6.28 12.25
CA LEU A 28 -5.95 5.52 13.44
C LEU A 28 -6.30 6.45 14.60
N PHE A 29 -7.21 6.02 15.46
CA PHE A 29 -7.71 6.76 16.61
C PHE A 29 -7.52 5.94 17.89
N SER A 30 -7.20 6.62 19.00
CA SER A 30 -7.02 6.00 20.33
C SER A 30 -8.32 5.60 21.00
N ASP A 31 -9.44 6.11 20.51
CA ASP A 31 -10.81 5.82 20.90
C ASP A 31 -11.58 5.08 19.79
N VAL A 32 -12.73 4.50 20.15
CA VAL A 32 -13.67 3.91 19.18
C VAL A 32 -14.56 5.03 18.67
N ARG A 33 -14.46 5.34 17.37
CA ARG A 33 -15.22 6.42 16.73
C ARG A 33 -16.53 5.89 16.14
N PRO A 34 -17.71 6.12 16.74
CA PRO A 34 -18.96 5.52 16.29
C PRO A 34 -19.48 6.12 14.96
N ASP A 35 -18.97 7.29 14.59
CA ASP A 35 -19.32 8.04 13.38
C ASP A 35 -18.67 7.50 12.10
N LEU A 36 -17.72 6.56 12.22
CA LEU A 36 -17.06 5.97 11.07
C LEU A 36 -17.96 4.97 10.33
N PRO A 37 -17.84 4.86 8.99
CA PRO A 37 -18.66 3.96 8.19
C PRO A 37 -18.17 2.51 8.32
N TYR A 38 -18.48 1.85 9.44
CA TYR A 38 -18.16 0.44 9.65
C TYR A 38 -18.98 -0.46 8.72
N LEU A 39 -18.34 -1.50 8.21
CA LEU A 39 -19.04 -2.55 7.48
C LEU A 39 -19.77 -3.47 8.46
N ASN A 40 -21.00 -3.85 8.13
CA ASN A 40 -21.72 -4.93 8.82
C ASN A 40 -21.26 -6.33 8.36
N LYS A 41 -19.93 -6.50 8.24
CA LYS A 41 -19.25 -7.74 7.90
C LYS A 41 -17.87 -7.70 8.55
N ASN A 42 -17.43 -8.86 9.04
CA ASN A 42 -16.06 -9.04 9.48
C ASN A 42 -15.20 -9.47 8.27
N LEU A 43 -14.20 -8.66 7.91
CA LEU A 43 -13.30 -8.89 6.78
C LEU A 43 -11.85 -8.97 7.25
N ALA A 44 -10.93 -9.41 6.39
CA ALA A 44 -9.50 -9.26 6.67
C ALA A 44 -9.06 -7.81 6.41
N LEU A 45 -8.08 -7.30 7.16
CA LEU A 45 -7.56 -5.95 6.96
C LEU A 45 -7.15 -5.66 5.50
N CYS A 46 -6.46 -6.62 4.86
CA CYS A 46 -6.09 -6.54 3.45
C CYS A 46 -7.31 -6.40 2.52
N GLN A 47 -8.44 -7.04 2.83
CA GLN A 47 -9.67 -6.92 2.05
C GLN A 47 -10.23 -5.50 2.16
N VAL A 48 -10.22 -4.92 3.36
CA VAL A 48 -10.66 -3.54 3.57
C VAL A 48 -9.79 -2.56 2.78
N MET A 49 -8.47 -2.74 2.80
CA MET A 49 -7.54 -1.94 1.98
C MET A 49 -7.90 -2.02 0.49
N LYS A 50 -8.13 -3.23 -0.03
CA LYS A 50 -8.49 -3.45 -1.44
C LYS A 50 -9.86 -2.88 -1.79
N LEU A 51 -10.84 -3.00 -0.90
CA LEU A 51 -12.17 -2.41 -1.10
C LEU A 51 -12.11 -0.89 -1.16
N ALA A 52 -11.35 -0.26 -0.26
CA ALA A 52 -11.16 1.18 -0.27
C ALA A 52 -10.45 1.65 -1.55
N SER A 53 -9.39 0.93 -1.96
CA SER A 53 -8.55 1.24 -3.11
C SER A 53 -9.27 1.03 -4.46
N ILE A 54 -9.92 -0.12 -4.66
CA ILE A 54 -10.54 -0.48 -5.95
C ILE A 54 -11.91 0.17 -6.11
N TYR A 55 -12.73 0.17 -5.06
CA TYR A 55 -14.12 0.65 -5.15
C TYR A 55 -14.32 2.05 -4.57
N GLY A 56 -13.24 2.73 -4.18
CA GLY A 56 -13.31 4.12 -3.72
C GLY A 56 -14.10 4.31 -2.42
N ARG A 57 -14.12 3.31 -1.53
CA ARG A 57 -14.96 3.33 -0.32
C ARG A 57 -14.23 3.88 0.91
N ASN A 58 -14.93 4.70 1.68
CA ASN A 58 -14.51 5.09 3.04
C ASN A 58 -14.99 3.99 3.99
N ILE A 59 -14.07 3.39 4.75
CA ILE A 59 -14.39 2.26 5.61
C ILE A 59 -13.79 2.48 7.00
N GLY A 60 -14.65 2.47 8.02
CA GLY A 60 -14.25 2.40 9.41
C GLY A 60 -13.69 1.01 9.75
N ILE A 61 -12.62 0.96 10.52
CA ILE A 61 -11.96 -0.26 10.99
C ILE A 61 -11.88 -0.27 12.52
N SER A 62 -12.09 -1.43 13.10
CA SER A 62 -12.02 -1.73 14.53
C SER A 62 -11.73 -3.21 14.70
N ALA A 63 -11.43 -3.65 15.92
CA ALA A 63 -11.23 -5.07 16.23
C ALA A 63 -12.42 -5.97 15.82
N ASP A 64 -13.63 -5.43 15.70
CA ASP A 64 -14.83 -6.24 15.50
C ASP A 64 -15.19 -6.47 14.02
N ASN A 65 -14.64 -5.66 13.11
CA ASN A 65 -14.97 -5.76 11.68
C ASN A 65 -13.77 -6.06 10.76
N VAL A 66 -12.55 -6.14 11.29
CA VAL A 66 -11.33 -6.46 10.51
C VAL A 66 -10.55 -7.69 10.99
N ASP A 67 -11.19 -8.55 11.79
CA ASP A 67 -10.58 -9.72 12.45
C ASP A 67 -10.78 -11.04 11.70
N ALA A 68 -11.32 -11.03 10.47
CA ALA A 68 -11.39 -12.27 9.68
C ALA A 68 -9.98 -12.83 9.35
N CYS A 69 -8.94 -12.01 9.55
CA CYS A 69 -7.56 -12.45 9.70
C CYS A 69 -6.96 -11.83 10.97
N VAL A 70 -6.70 -12.64 11.99
CA VAL A 70 -6.20 -12.20 13.31
C VAL A 70 -4.85 -11.47 13.26
N ILE A 71 -4.05 -11.67 12.21
CA ILE A 71 -2.81 -10.91 12.00
C ILE A 71 -3.10 -9.43 11.76
N GLY A 72 -4.19 -9.10 11.06
CA GLY A 72 -4.51 -7.71 10.73
C GLY A 72 -4.84 -6.87 11.95
N THR A 73 -5.69 -7.38 12.85
CA THR A 73 -6.02 -6.72 14.13
C THR A 73 -4.81 -6.66 15.06
N TRP A 74 -3.97 -7.70 15.05
CA TRP A 74 -2.74 -7.73 15.83
C TRP A 74 -1.71 -6.70 15.38
N ILE A 75 -1.50 -6.56 14.07
CA ILE A 75 -0.62 -5.52 13.48
C ILE A 75 -1.08 -4.12 13.83
N LEU A 76 -2.40 -3.88 13.87
CA LEU A 76 -2.96 -2.59 14.26
C LEU A 76 -2.94 -2.34 15.78
N GLY A 77 -2.55 -3.34 16.58
CA GLY A 77 -2.61 -3.27 18.04
C GLY A 77 -4.04 -3.28 18.59
N PHE A 78 -5.01 -3.80 17.83
CA PHE A 78 -6.43 -3.83 18.21
C PHE A 78 -6.77 -5.04 19.08
N ARG A 79 -6.13 -6.20 18.83
CA ARG A 79 -6.43 -7.47 19.50
C ARG A 79 -5.19 -8.35 19.55
N GLU A 80 -5.00 -9.05 20.66
CA GLU A 80 -3.92 -10.06 20.77
C GLU A 80 -4.20 -11.28 19.91
N LEU A 81 -3.13 -11.97 19.50
CA LEU A 81 -3.27 -13.26 18.81
C LEU A 81 -3.86 -14.33 19.75
N PRO A 82 -4.58 -15.31 19.21
CA PRO A 82 -4.96 -16.50 19.97
C PRO A 82 -3.73 -17.19 20.58
N GLU A 83 -3.84 -17.72 21.80
CA GLU A 83 -2.71 -18.34 22.51
C GLU A 83 -2.08 -19.52 21.75
N ASP A 84 -2.88 -20.24 20.95
CA ASP A 84 -2.42 -21.37 20.15
C ASP A 84 -1.86 -20.96 18.78
N TYR A 85 -1.82 -19.67 18.45
CA TYR A 85 -1.49 -19.20 17.10
C TYR A 85 -0.08 -19.62 16.64
N ALA A 86 0.93 -19.52 17.50
CA ALA A 86 2.28 -20.00 17.19
C ALA A 86 2.30 -21.53 16.92
N LYS A 87 1.53 -22.31 17.69
CA LYS A 87 1.39 -23.77 17.50
C LYS A 87 0.72 -24.09 16.16
N ARG A 88 -0.25 -23.28 15.71
CA ARG A 88 -0.86 -23.44 14.37
C ARG A 88 0.19 -23.32 13.28
N TRP A 89 1.16 -22.41 13.40
CA TRP A 89 2.24 -22.25 12.43
C TRP A 89 3.17 -23.46 12.39
N VAL A 90 3.57 -23.98 13.55
CA VAL A 90 4.37 -25.22 13.68
C VAL A 90 3.71 -26.36 12.90
N VAL A 91 2.42 -26.59 13.14
CA VAL A 91 1.67 -27.68 12.50
C VAL A 91 1.47 -27.44 10.99
N LEU A 92 0.94 -26.27 10.62
CA LEU A 92 0.53 -25.99 9.23
C LEU A 92 1.71 -25.76 8.30
N ARG A 93 2.81 -25.19 8.80
CA ARG A 93 4.02 -24.89 8.01
C ARG A 93 5.10 -25.94 8.19
N ARG A 94 4.92 -26.91 9.09
CA ARG A 94 5.90 -27.97 9.41
C ARG A 94 7.27 -27.39 9.79
N ILE A 95 7.24 -26.37 10.66
CA ILE A 95 8.42 -25.65 11.17
C ILE A 95 8.58 -25.89 12.66
N THR A 96 9.74 -25.56 13.23
CA THR A 96 9.97 -25.64 14.68
C THR A 96 9.30 -24.49 15.44
N GLU A 97 9.07 -24.67 16.74
CA GLU A 97 8.57 -23.61 17.62
C GLU A 97 9.48 -22.38 17.63
N GLU A 98 10.81 -22.58 17.61
CA GLU A 98 11.77 -21.49 17.54
C GLU A 98 11.61 -20.65 16.26
N VAL A 99 11.43 -21.31 15.11
CA VAL A 99 11.20 -20.59 13.84
C VAL A 99 9.86 -19.88 13.85
N ALA A 100 8.80 -20.50 14.41
CA ALA A 100 7.50 -19.85 14.56
C ALA A 100 7.57 -18.61 15.47
N SER A 101 8.30 -18.67 16.59
CA SER A 101 8.49 -17.53 17.49
C SER A 101 9.21 -16.38 16.78
N LYS A 102 10.35 -16.67 16.12
CA LYS A 102 11.10 -15.67 15.36
C LYS A 102 10.25 -15.04 14.26
N LEU A 103 9.45 -15.82 13.55
CA LEU A 103 8.56 -15.29 12.50
C LEU A 103 7.54 -14.29 13.07
N LEU A 104 6.95 -14.58 14.23
CA LEU A 104 6.01 -13.67 14.89
C LEU A 104 6.72 -12.44 15.45
N GLU A 105 7.87 -12.60 16.09
CA GLU A 105 8.67 -11.50 16.68
C GLU A 105 9.14 -10.48 15.65
N GLN A 106 9.36 -10.90 14.39
CA GLN A 106 9.83 -10.04 13.31
C GLN A 106 8.70 -9.31 12.56
N ILE A 107 7.42 -9.56 12.89
CA ILE A 107 6.31 -8.82 12.27
C ILE A 107 6.22 -7.42 12.89
N HIS A 108 6.24 -6.40 12.04
CA HIS A 108 6.04 -5.02 12.47
C HIS A 108 4.58 -4.80 12.92
N ARG A 109 4.40 -4.23 14.11
CA ARG A 109 3.08 -4.06 14.72
C ARG A 109 3.02 -2.86 15.65
N LEU A 110 1.86 -2.22 15.66
CA LEU A 110 1.59 -1.11 16.56
C LEU A 110 1.43 -1.59 18.01
N PRO A 111 1.74 -0.73 19.00
CA PRO A 111 1.56 -1.07 20.40
C PRO A 111 0.11 -1.46 20.72
N MET A 112 -0.06 -2.59 21.43
CA MET A 112 -1.38 -3.11 21.79
C MET A 112 -2.19 -2.09 22.59
N GLY A 113 -3.45 -1.89 22.20
CA GLY A 113 -4.39 -0.97 22.85
C GLY A 113 -4.14 0.52 22.60
N LYS A 114 -3.07 0.91 21.90
CA LYS A 114 -2.79 2.33 21.58
C LYS A 114 -3.85 2.93 20.66
N TYR A 115 -4.33 2.14 19.70
CA TYR A 115 -5.39 2.50 18.78
C TYR A 115 -6.56 1.54 18.93
N LYS A 116 -7.79 2.03 18.75
CA LYS A 116 -9.02 1.24 18.93
C LYS A 116 -9.92 1.26 17.69
N SER A 117 -9.79 2.29 16.87
CA SER A 117 -10.48 2.37 15.59
C SER A 117 -9.64 3.12 14.56
N GLY A 118 -10.11 3.18 13.32
CA GLY A 118 -9.46 3.92 12.25
C GLY A 118 -10.35 4.06 11.02
N VAL A 119 -9.92 4.84 10.05
CA VAL A 119 -10.54 4.93 8.74
C VAL A 119 -9.52 4.63 7.65
N ILE A 120 -9.93 3.80 6.69
CA ILE A 120 -9.24 3.58 5.43
C ILE A 120 -10.12 4.13 4.32
N ALA A 121 -9.59 5.06 3.54
CA ALA A 121 -10.34 5.73 2.49
C ALA A 121 -9.42 6.13 1.32
N PRO A 122 -9.96 6.35 0.10
CA PRO A 122 -9.21 7.03 -0.96
C PRO A 122 -8.62 8.34 -0.45
N LEU A 123 -7.39 8.66 -0.84
CA LEU A 123 -6.67 9.83 -0.35
C LEU A 123 -7.47 11.14 -0.55
N LYS A 124 -8.12 11.31 -1.70
CA LYS A 124 -9.02 12.44 -2.01
C LYS A 124 -10.15 12.67 -1.00
N LYS A 125 -10.52 11.64 -0.21
CA LYS A 125 -11.60 11.72 0.77
C LYS A 125 -11.18 12.30 2.12
N PHE A 126 -9.88 12.44 2.39
CA PHE A 126 -9.41 12.98 3.66
C PHE A 126 -9.71 14.48 3.84
N ASP A 127 -9.80 15.25 2.74
CA ASP A 127 -10.26 16.65 2.81
C ASP A 127 -11.74 16.72 3.28
N GLU A 128 -12.60 15.81 2.81
CA GLU A 128 -14.02 15.73 3.21
C GLU A 128 -14.19 15.21 4.64
N LEU A 129 -13.33 14.29 5.08
CA LEU A 129 -13.34 13.71 6.43
C LEU A 129 -12.79 14.67 7.50
N ASN A 130 -12.20 15.80 7.08
CA ASN A 130 -11.59 16.80 7.96
C ASN A 130 -10.59 16.16 8.96
N VAL A 131 -9.76 15.25 8.44
CA VAL A 131 -8.72 14.57 9.20
C VAL A 131 -7.53 14.28 8.29
N ASP A 132 -6.33 14.32 8.84
CA ASP A 132 -5.12 14.02 8.08
C ASP A 132 -4.81 12.51 8.14
N PRO A 133 -4.49 11.85 7.01
CA PRO A 133 -3.98 10.49 7.02
C PRO A 133 -2.56 10.49 7.57
N ASP A 134 -2.26 9.54 8.45
CA ASP A 134 -0.90 9.35 8.97
C ASP A 134 -0.06 8.52 7.98
N VAL A 135 -0.72 7.60 7.27
CA VAL A 135 -0.08 6.67 6.32
C VAL A 135 -0.86 6.65 5.01
N ILE A 136 -0.13 6.60 3.90
CA ILE A 136 -0.66 6.37 2.56
C ILE A 136 -0.15 5.02 2.08
N ILE A 137 -1.04 4.20 1.54
CA ILE A 137 -0.69 2.93 0.89
C ILE A 137 -1.00 3.03 -0.60
N LEU A 138 -0.03 2.65 -1.41
CA LEU A 138 -0.13 2.59 -2.86
C LEU A 138 -0.04 1.13 -3.30
N MET A 139 -0.97 0.72 -4.16
CA MET A 139 -0.94 -0.59 -4.82
C MET A 139 -0.38 -0.39 -6.22
N THR A 140 0.91 -0.66 -6.38
CA THR A 140 1.73 -0.29 -7.53
C THR A 140 2.29 -1.52 -8.22
N ASN A 141 2.71 -1.41 -9.48
CA ASN A 141 3.63 -2.40 -10.07
C ASN A 141 5.10 -2.04 -9.81
N SER A 142 6.02 -2.89 -10.25
CA SER A 142 7.46 -2.70 -10.07
C SER A 142 7.98 -1.38 -10.65
N ALA A 143 7.53 -0.99 -11.84
CA ALA A 143 7.97 0.24 -12.50
C ALA A 143 7.44 1.50 -11.79
N GLN A 144 6.18 1.48 -11.35
CA GLN A 144 5.58 2.56 -10.55
C GLN A 144 6.27 2.70 -9.19
N THR A 145 6.54 1.58 -8.53
CA THR A 145 7.27 1.53 -7.26
C THR A 145 8.66 2.14 -7.41
N TYR A 146 9.40 1.71 -8.43
CA TYR A 146 10.73 2.24 -8.74
C TYR A 146 10.72 3.75 -8.89
N LEU A 147 9.78 4.30 -9.67
CA LEU A 147 9.69 5.75 -9.89
C LEU A 147 9.46 6.51 -8.59
N LEU A 148 8.53 6.05 -7.75
CA LEU A 148 8.23 6.68 -6.46
C LEU A 148 9.44 6.64 -5.50
N LEU A 149 10.07 5.47 -5.37
CA LEU A 149 11.23 5.28 -4.51
C LEU A 149 12.44 6.09 -4.99
N ARG A 150 12.68 6.14 -6.31
CA ARG A 150 13.71 6.97 -6.89
C ARG A 150 13.42 8.46 -6.64
N GLY A 151 12.19 8.92 -6.89
CA GLY A 151 11.81 10.30 -6.66
C GLY A 151 12.05 10.73 -5.21
N PHE A 152 11.78 9.83 -4.26
CA PHE A 152 12.11 10.03 -2.85
C PHE A 152 13.63 10.06 -2.59
N PHE A 153 14.37 9.07 -3.08
CA PHE A 153 15.80 8.95 -2.84
C PHE A 153 16.59 10.12 -3.43
N ASP A 154 16.30 10.51 -4.67
CA ASP A 154 16.96 11.62 -5.36
C ASP A 154 16.70 12.99 -4.67
N SER A 155 15.69 13.07 -3.81
CA SER A 155 15.35 14.28 -3.05
C SER A 155 15.96 14.31 -1.65
N THR A 156 16.26 13.15 -1.07
CA THR A 156 16.57 13.03 0.37
C THR A 156 17.90 12.32 0.66
N GLY A 157 18.41 11.51 -0.28
CA GLY A 157 19.53 10.59 -0.04
C GLY A 157 19.21 9.44 0.91
N ILE A 158 17.97 9.32 1.40
CA ILE A 158 17.55 8.31 2.37
C ILE A 158 17.08 7.06 1.61
N LYS A 159 17.70 5.91 1.91
CA LYS A 159 17.29 4.64 1.30
C LYS A 159 15.89 4.22 1.79
N PRO A 160 15.00 3.79 0.89
CA PRO A 160 13.77 3.09 1.25
C PRO A 160 14.08 1.83 2.07
N LYS A 161 13.15 1.43 2.94
CA LYS A 161 13.29 0.25 3.81
C LYS A 161 12.31 -0.85 3.42
N SER A 162 12.71 -2.08 3.75
CA SER A 162 11.92 -3.31 3.58
C SER A 162 12.66 -4.46 4.26
N ASP A 163 11.96 -5.30 5.01
CA ASP A 163 12.46 -6.56 5.54
C ASP A 163 11.35 -7.64 5.64
N PHE A 164 10.31 -7.51 4.80
CA PHE A 164 9.13 -8.39 4.87
C PHE A 164 9.52 -9.88 4.89
N ASN A 165 8.90 -10.63 5.78
CA ASN A 165 9.18 -12.05 6.01
C ASN A 165 8.39 -13.00 5.08
N GLY A 166 7.72 -12.45 4.05
CA GLY A 166 6.82 -13.18 3.14
C GLY A 166 5.44 -13.48 3.73
N HIS A 167 5.18 -13.04 4.95
CA HIS A 167 3.91 -13.09 5.65
C HIS A 167 3.47 -11.68 6.04
N ALA A 168 2.28 -11.55 6.64
CA ALA A 168 1.86 -10.31 7.30
C ALA A 168 1.98 -9.02 6.46
N ALA A 169 1.78 -9.08 5.12
CA ALA A 169 1.98 -7.92 4.24
C ALA A 169 1.15 -6.66 4.60
N CYS A 170 0.12 -6.78 5.45
CA CYS A 170 -0.57 -5.62 6.03
C CYS A 170 0.27 -4.82 7.04
N GLU A 171 1.45 -5.30 7.44
CA GLU A 171 2.44 -4.57 8.26
C GLU A 171 2.91 -3.28 7.58
N VAL A 172 2.73 -3.16 6.26
CA VAL A 172 2.91 -1.92 5.49
C VAL A 172 2.13 -0.74 6.05
N ILE A 173 1.07 -0.99 6.84
CA ILE A 173 0.37 0.07 7.59
C ILE A 173 1.16 0.46 8.84
N ALA A 174 1.67 -0.50 9.61
CA ALA A 174 2.36 -0.25 10.88
C ALA A 174 3.75 0.37 10.69
N THR A 175 4.48 -0.05 9.66
CA THR A 175 5.88 0.34 9.49
C THR A 175 6.11 1.85 9.35
N PRO A 176 5.25 2.65 8.67
CA PRO A 176 5.43 4.10 8.65
C PRO A 176 5.10 4.77 9.99
N TYR A 177 4.20 4.21 10.81
CA TYR A 177 3.97 4.70 12.19
C TYR A 177 5.19 4.46 13.10
N GLU A 178 6.00 3.45 12.79
CA GLU A 178 7.26 3.16 13.50
C GLU A 178 8.44 4.00 12.97
N GLY A 179 8.20 4.90 12.01
CA GLY A 179 9.22 5.75 11.41
C GLY A 179 9.95 5.10 10.22
N ASN A 180 9.46 3.97 9.72
CA ASN A 180 10.01 3.31 8.54
C ASN A 180 9.20 3.74 7.31
N SER A 181 9.62 4.83 6.66
CA SER A 181 9.00 5.33 5.44
C SER A 181 10.05 5.87 4.47
N PRO A 182 10.01 5.52 3.17
CA PRO A 182 9.09 4.60 2.50
C PRO A 182 9.29 3.14 2.92
N TRP A 183 8.20 2.36 2.95
CA TRP A 183 8.20 0.94 3.19
C TRP A 183 7.65 0.17 2.00
N LEU A 184 8.42 -0.80 1.49
CA LEU A 184 8.00 -1.68 0.41
C LEU A 184 7.65 -3.07 0.95
N THR A 185 6.55 -3.66 0.47
CA THR A 185 6.24 -5.07 0.72
C THR A 185 5.64 -5.76 -0.51
N ILE A 186 5.90 -7.06 -0.64
CA ILE A 186 5.25 -7.91 -1.62
C ILE A 186 4.04 -8.58 -0.95
N PRO A 187 2.83 -8.51 -1.53
CA PRO A 187 1.64 -9.12 -0.94
C PRO A 187 1.82 -10.62 -0.66
N CYS A 188 1.57 -11.01 0.60
CA CYS A 188 1.73 -12.39 1.06
C CYS A 188 0.57 -13.29 0.59
N GLY A 189 0.71 -14.61 0.78
CA GLY A 189 -0.33 -15.59 0.39
C GLY A 189 -1.72 -15.30 0.98
N GLY A 190 -1.80 -14.73 2.18
CA GLY A 190 -3.07 -14.29 2.77
C GLY A 190 -3.68 -13.09 2.06
N ALA A 191 -2.86 -12.10 1.66
CA ALA A 191 -3.33 -10.97 0.86
C ALA A 191 -3.81 -11.42 -0.53
N ARG A 192 -3.17 -12.43 -1.13
CA ARG A 192 -3.62 -13.03 -2.41
C ARG A 192 -4.91 -13.82 -2.26
N GLY A 193 -4.96 -14.72 -1.29
CA GLY A 193 -6.10 -15.63 -1.12
C GLY A 193 -7.36 -14.95 -0.57
N LEU A 194 -7.23 -13.94 0.29
CA LEU A 194 -8.38 -13.25 0.90
C LEU A 194 -8.75 -11.96 0.18
N ALA A 195 -7.76 -11.18 -0.25
CA ALA A 195 -7.95 -9.84 -0.79
C ALA A 195 -7.63 -9.72 -2.28
N GLU A 196 -7.34 -10.85 -2.95
CA GLU A 196 -7.09 -10.92 -4.39
C GLU A 196 -5.99 -9.94 -4.85
N ALA A 197 -4.93 -9.79 -4.04
CA ALA A 197 -3.74 -9.07 -4.46
C ALA A 197 -3.13 -9.74 -5.70
N GLN A 198 -2.90 -8.97 -6.76
CA GLN A 198 -2.44 -9.46 -8.06
C GLN A 198 -0.93 -9.71 -8.10
N ASP A 199 -0.49 -10.56 -9.03
CA ASP A 199 0.91 -10.99 -9.13
C ASP A 199 1.89 -9.84 -9.41
N ASP A 200 1.42 -8.78 -10.08
CA ASP A 200 2.22 -7.60 -10.37
C ASP A 200 2.16 -6.53 -9.29
N GLU A 201 1.38 -6.72 -8.22
CA GLU A 201 1.27 -5.76 -7.13
C GLU A 201 2.47 -5.80 -6.18
N ILE A 202 2.97 -4.61 -5.89
CA ILE A 202 3.83 -4.24 -4.77
C ILE A 202 3.06 -3.20 -3.96
N TRP A 203 3.02 -3.37 -2.64
CA TRP A 203 2.38 -2.41 -1.76
C TRP A 203 3.45 -1.50 -1.16
N LEU A 204 3.24 -0.19 -1.30
CA LEU A 204 4.16 0.84 -0.83
C LEU A 204 3.48 1.69 0.24
N GLY A 205 4.04 1.68 1.45
CA GLY A 205 3.62 2.50 2.59
C GLY A 205 4.48 3.74 2.74
N MET A 206 3.86 4.91 2.76
CA MET A 206 4.55 6.19 2.88
C MET A 206 3.83 7.15 3.83
N THR A 207 4.57 8.04 4.47
CA THR A 207 3.96 9.23 5.08
C THR A 207 3.53 10.20 3.97
N VAL A 208 2.58 11.09 4.29
CA VAL A 208 2.13 12.14 3.36
C VAL A 208 3.31 12.97 2.85
N GLU A 209 4.20 13.39 3.74
CA GLU A 209 5.33 14.26 3.41
C GLU A 209 6.37 13.57 2.53
N HIS A 210 6.69 12.30 2.79
CA HIS A 210 7.60 11.55 1.92
C HIS A 210 6.99 11.31 0.52
N LEU A 211 5.68 11.09 0.44
CA LEU A 211 5.02 10.94 -0.85
C LEU A 211 5.00 12.25 -1.65
N LYS A 212 4.68 13.39 -1.00
CA LYS A 212 4.78 14.71 -1.63
C LYS A 212 6.20 14.99 -2.13
N THR A 213 7.21 14.66 -1.33
CA THR A 213 8.63 14.81 -1.70
C THR A 213 8.93 14.03 -2.98
N ALA A 214 8.53 12.76 -3.04
CA ALA A 214 8.71 11.93 -4.23
C ALA A 214 8.01 12.50 -5.47
N ILE A 215 6.74 12.87 -5.34
CA ILE A 215 5.93 13.37 -6.45
C ILE A 215 6.44 14.72 -6.96
N ASN A 216 6.80 15.64 -6.07
CA ASN A 216 7.36 16.94 -6.46
C ASN A 216 8.67 16.78 -7.24
N ARG A 217 9.51 15.81 -6.86
CA ARG A 217 10.72 15.48 -7.60
C ARG A 217 10.42 15.01 -9.01
N LEU A 218 9.52 14.03 -9.16
CA LEU A 218 9.11 13.50 -10.46
C LEU A 218 8.53 14.61 -11.36
N LYS A 219 7.72 15.51 -10.81
CA LYS A 219 7.19 16.69 -11.52
C LYS A 219 8.32 17.61 -12.01
N SER A 220 9.28 17.91 -11.14
CA SER A 220 10.37 18.85 -11.45
C SER A 220 11.28 18.39 -12.60
N GLU A 221 11.44 17.07 -12.76
CA GLU A 221 12.27 16.47 -13.81
C GLU A 221 11.45 15.97 -15.02
N GLY A 222 10.12 16.07 -14.97
CA GLY A 222 9.22 15.59 -16.02
C GLY A 222 9.10 14.07 -16.14
N SER A 223 9.51 13.32 -15.10
CA SER A 223 9.40 11.86 -15.07
C SER A 223 7.97 11.42 -14.73
N LYS A 224 7.46 10.44 -15.48
CA LYS A 224 6.12 9.88 -15.30
C LYS A 224 6.06 8.43 -15.78
N TYR A 225 5.01 7.73 -15.37
CA TYR A 225 4.68 6.39 -15.82
C TYR A 225 3.65 6.41 -16.98
N PRO A 226 3.77 5.52 -17.98
CA PRO A 226 4.93 4.67 -18.25
C PRO A 226 6.16 5.49 -18.68
N PRO A 227 7.38 4.99 -18.49
CA PRO A 227 8.59 5.66 -18.97
C PRO A 227 8.54 5.85 -20.50
N THR A 228 9.16 6.93 -20.98
CA THR A 228 9.27 7.20 -22.41
C THR A 228 10.01 6.06 -23.13
N VAL A 229 9.37 5.46 -24.13
CA VAL A 229 9.97 4.38 -24.93
C VAL A 229 10.79 4.98 -26.08
N TYR A 230 11.99 5.47 -25.75
CA TYR A 230 12.85 6.17 -26.72
C TYR A 230 13.16 5.37 -27.99
N GLN A 231 13.32 4.04 -27.88
CA GLN A 231 13.59 3.19 -29.04
C GLN A 231 12.43 3.22 -30.06
N ILE A 232 11.18 3.16 -29.61
CA ILE A 232 10.02 3.26 -30.52
C ILE A 232 9.96 4.63 -31.20
N VAL A 233 10.40 5.69 -30.51
CA VAL A 233 10.38 7.06 -31.04
C VAL A 233 11.51 7.29 -32.04
N MET A 234 12.69 6.74 -31.79
CA MET A 234 13.90 7.08 -32.56
C MET A 234 14.26 6.03 -33.62
N THR A 235 13.86 4.77 -33.43
CA THR A 235 14.26 3.69 -34.32
C THR A 235 13.17 3.44 -35.36
N PRO A 236 13.45 3.61 -36.66
CA PRO A 236 12.48 3.25 -37.70
C PRO A 236 12.18 1.74 -37.65
N PRO A 237 11.03 1.29 -38.19
CA PRO A 237 10.75 -0.14 -38.32
C PRO A 237 11.88 -0.87 -39.06
N ILE A 238 12.19 -2.09 -38.63
CA ILE A 238 13.25 -2.92 -39.21
C ILE A 238 12.96 -3.11 -40.72
N PRO A 239 13.82 -2.66 -41.65
CA PRO A 239 13.54 -2.68 -43.09
C PRO A 239 13.21 -4.08 -43.64
N GLU A 240 13.83 -5.11 -43.09
CA GLU A 240 13.69 -6.50 -43.52
C GLU A 240 12.40 -7.16 -43.00
N HIS A 241 11.74 -6.56 -41.99
CA HIS A 241 10.53 -7.12 -41.40
C HIS A 241 9.33 -6.94 -42.33
N ALA A 242 8.53 -8.00 -42.52
CA ALA A 242 7.40 -7.98 -43.46
C ALA A 242 6.38 -6.86 -43.18
N LEU A 243 6.12 -6.56 -41.90
CA LEU A 243 5.23 -5.46 -41.51
C LEU A 243 5.73 -4.08 -41.97
N THR A 244 7.04 -3.86 -42.06
CA THR A 244 7.61 -2.59 -42.51
C THR A 244 7.19 -2.29 -43.95
N ARG A 245 7.18 -3.30 -44.82
CA ARG A 245 6.70 -3.18 -46.21
C ARG A 245 5.19 -2.96 -46.32
N LEU A 246 4.43 -3.47 -45.35
CA LEU A 246 2.97 -3.32 -45.32
C LEU A 246 2.53 -1.91 -44.87
N ILE A 247 3.31 -1.28 -43.98
CA ILE A 247 2.99 0.05 -43.44
C ILE A 247 3.75 1.19 -44.12
N SER A 248 4.80 0.89 -44.89
CA SER A 248 5.51 1.89 -45.70
C SER A 248 4.57 2.42 -46.78
N ARG A 249 4.46 3.74 -46.90
CA ARG A 249 3.97 4.33 -48.15
C ARG A 249 5.03 4.03 -49.22
N SER A 250 4.61 3.31 -50.26
CA SER A 250 5.42 2.96 -51.44
C SER A 250 6.20 4.13 -51.98
#